data_AF-A0A6J4QRA4-F1
#
_entry.id   AF-A0A6J4QRA4-F1
#
_cell.length_a   1.000
_cell.length_b   1.000
_cell.length_c   1.000
_cell.angle_alpha   90.00
_cell.angle_beta   90.00
_cell.angle_gamma   90.00
#
_symmetry.space_group_name_H-M   'P 1'
#
loop_
_entity.id
_entity.type
_entity.pdbx_description
1 polymer ?
#
loop_
_entity_poly.entity_id
_entity_poly.type
_entity_poly.pdbx_seq_one_letter_code
_entity_poly.pdbx_strand_id
1 'polypeptide(L)'
;MKASKKFLAVILALVAGAVVSGCGGGSPESRDLNLGVATGWDEAAVVANLSKIVMEEDLGYGEVRLQELELGPVIQGVASGDLDAYQDIWLPNHQAQIDEVENDVIMLDPWYDGTTEFGIAVPTYMTNVNAIPDLNQTSIDQILGIEPGAIISERIPESVIPTYGLEQEYVQSSTPSMLSQVEELSDNQEEFAFVAWRP
;
A
#
# COMPACT_ATOMS: atom_id res chain seq x y z
N MET A 1 -16.25 -14.34 -62.77
CA MET A 1 -15.53 -15.64 -62.72
C MET A 1 -16.31 -16.57 -61.80
N LYS A 2 -16.82 -17.71 -62.30
CA LYS A 2 -17.56 -18.68 -61.46
C LYS A 2 -16.53 -19.49 -60.66
N ALA A 3 -16.44 -19.26 -59.35
CA ALA A 3 -15.59 -20.07 -58.48
C ALA A 3 -15.99 -21.55 -58.61
N SER A 4 -15.01 -22.43 -58.80
CA SER A 4 -15.30 -23.86 -58.97
C SER A 4 -15.86 -24.43 -57.68
N LYS A 5 -16.85 -25.34 -57.75
CA LYS A 5 -17.44 -25.99 -56.58
C LYS A 5 -16.39 -26.71 -55.70
N LYS A 6 -15.25 -27.08 -56.29
CA LYS A 6 -14.10 -27.66 -55.58
C LYS A 6 -13.33 -26.63 -54.76
N PHE A 7 -13.23 -25.38 -55.24
CA PHE A 7 -12.57 -24.28 -54.54
C PHE A 7 -13.40 -23.81 -53.34
N LEU A 8 -14.74 -23.78 -53.50
CA LEU A 8 -15.65 -23.45 -52.40
C LEU A 8 -15.66 -24.52 -51.29
N ALA A 9 -15.53 -25.79 -51.66
CA ALA A 9 -15.45 -26.90 -50.70
C ALA A 9 -14.14 -26.89 -49.88
N VAL A 10 -13.02 -26.47 -50.48
CA VAL A 10 -11.74 -26.33 -49.77
C VAL A 10 -11.77 -25.17 -48.78
N ILE A 11 -12.41 -24.05 -49.13
CA ILE A 11 -12.58 -22.90 -48.21
C ILE A 11 -13.52 -23.27 -47.06
N LEU A 12 -14.61 -24.01 -47.31
CA LEU A 12 -15.50 -24.47 -46.24
C LEU A 12 -14.81 -25.47 -45.29
N ALA A 13 -13.92 -26.33 -45.80
CA ALA A 13 -13.14 -27.25 -44.98
C ALA A 13 -12.06 -26.53 -44.15
N LEU A 14 -11.47 -25.45 -44.66
CA LEU A 14 -10.53 -24.60 -43.93
C LEU A 14 -11.21 -23.76 -42.84
N VAL A 15 -12.44 -23.30 -43.08
CA VAL A 15 -13.23 -22.58 -42.06
C VAL A 15 -13.79 -23.56 -41.01
N ALA A 16 -14.15 -24.79 -41.39
CA ALA A 16 -14.58 -25.81 -40.43
C ALA A 16 -13.42 -26.37 -39.57
N GLY A 17 -12.18 -26.31 -40.05
CA GLY A 17 -10.99 -26.71 -39.30
C GLY A 17 -10.51 -25.68 -38.26
N ALA A 18 -11.01 -24.44 -38.32
CA ALA A 18 -10.60 -23.35 -37.43
C ALA A 18 -11.54 -23.11 -36.23
N VAL A 19 -12.59 -23.92 -36.05
CA VAL A 19 -13.63 -23.71 -35.02
C VAL A 19 -13.68 -24.85 -33.98
N VAL A 20 -12.64 -25.68 -33.90
CA VAL A 20 -12.51 -26.73 -32.85
C VAL A 20 -11.27 -26.47 -31.97
N SER A 21 -11.22 -25.27 -31.38
CA SER A 21 -10.37 -24.98 -30.21
C SER A 21 -11.18 -24.47 -29.02
N GLY A 22 -12.49 -24.75 -29.01
CA GLY A 22 -13.35 -24.56 -27.85
C GLY A 22 -13.58 -25.90 -27.16
N CYS A 23 -13.38 -25.94 -25.84
CA CYS A 23 -13.48 -27.11 -24.95
C CYS A 23 -12.24 -28.01 -24.88
N GLY A 24 -11.06 -27.41 -24.73
CA GLY A 24 -10.02 -28.02 -23.92
C GLY A 24 -10.22 -27.58 -22.47
N GLY A 25 -10.81 -28.45 -21.64
CA GLY A 25 -10.71 -28.33 -20.19
C GLY A 25 -9.26 -28.55 -19.80
N GLY A 26 -8.45 -27.49 -19.89
CA GLY A 26 -7.26 -27.40 -19.07
C GLY A 26 -7.75 -27.32 -17.63
N SER A 27 -7.20 -28.15 -16.74
CA SER A 27 -7.15 -27.77 -15.32
C SER A 27 -6.76 -26.29 -15.24
N PRO A 28 -7.32 -25.49 -14.33
CA PRO A 28 -6.84 -24.13 -14.16
C PRO A 28 -5.33 -24.27 -13.94
N GLU A 29 -4.51 -23.77 -14.87
CA GLU A 29 -3.15 -23.41 -14.49
C GLU A 29 -3.36 -22.40 -13.38
N SER A 30 -3.03 -22.81 -12.17
CA SER A 30 -3.18 -22.00 -10.98
C SER A 30 -2.45 -20.69 -11.25
N ARG A 31 -3.18 -19.59 -11.45
CA ARG A 31 -2.59 -18.31 -11.85
C ARG A 31 -1.71 -17.82 -10.71
N ASP A 32 -0.43 -17.58 -10.98
CA ASP A 32 0.45 -16.88 -10.06
C ASP A 32 0.03 -15.40 -9.94
N LEU A 33 0.20 -14.82 -8.76
CA LEU A 33 -0.05 -13.41 -8.49
C LEU A 33 1.19 -12.75 -7.88
N ASN A 34 1.40 -11.47 -8.18
CA ASN A 34 2.39 -10.62 -7.53
C ASN A 34 1.65 -9.48 -6.80
N LEU A 35 1.66 -9.51 -5.47
CA LEU A 35 1.05 -8.47 -4.64
C LEU A 35 2.13 -7.52 -4.12
N GLY A 36 1.88 -6.23 -4.24
CA GLY A 36 2.69 -5.20 -3.64
C GLY A 36 2.45 -5.09 -2.13
N VAL A 37 3.50 -4.77 -1.38
CA VAL A 37 3.46 -4.45 0.05
C VAL A 37 4.28 -3.19 0.27
N ALA A 38 3.74 -2.20 0.98
CA ALA A 38 4.49 -1.00 1.33
C ALA A 38 5.54 -1.34 2.39
N THR A 39 6.78 -0.90 2.17
CA THR A 39 7.89 -1.06 3.13
C THR A 39 7.51 -0.49 4.50
N GLY A 40 7.77 -1.26 5.56
CA GLY A 40 7.75 -0.76 6.93
C GLY A 40 6.37 -0.68 7.61
N TRP A 41 5.27 -0.98 6.92
CA TRP A 41 3.92 -0.92 7.48
C TRP A 41 3.35 -2.32 7.74
N ASP A 42 3.27 -2.69 9.01
CA ASP A 42 2.89 -4.03 9.44
C ASP A 42 1.47 -4.41 8.98
N GLU A 43 0.55 -3.46 8.95
CA GLU A 43 -0.81 -3.64 8.46
C GLU A 43 -0.85 -4.08 6.99
N ALA A 44 -0.01 -3.47 6.15
CA ALA A 44 0.11 -3.84 4.73
C ALA A 44 0.61 -5.29 4.60
N ALA A 45 1.62 -5.65 5.38
CA ALA A 45 2.18 -7.00 5.39
C ALA A 45 1.18 -8.04 5.88
N VAL A 46 0.43 -7.75 6.95
CA VAL A 46 -0.58 -8.66 7.50
C VAL A 46 -1.71 -8.91 6.49
N VAL A 47 -2.25 -7.86 5.88
CA VAL A 47 -3.33 -7.99 4.89
C VAL A 47 -2.84 -8.71 3.64
N ALA A 48 -1.63 -8.44 3.16
CA ALA A 48 -1.03 -9.15 2.03
C ALA A 48 -0.82 -10.64 2.29
N ASN A 49 -0.33 -11.01 3.48
CA ASN A 49 -0.16 -12.41 3.86
C ASN A 49 -1.51 -13.13 4.00
N LEU A 50 -2.53 -12.47 4.57
CA LEU A 50 -3.87 -13.05 4.66
C LEU A 50 -4.46 -13.29 3.27
N SER A 51 -4.38 -12.30 2.37
CA SER A 51 -4.83 -12.44 0.98
C SER A 51 -4.09 -13.56 0.25
N LYS A 52 -2.76 -13.68 0.45
CA LYS A 52 -1.97 -14.80 -0.07
C LYS A 52 -2.54 -16.15 0.37
N ILE A 53 -2.77 -16.35 1.66
CA ILE A 53 -3.28 -17.62 2.20
C ILE A 53 -4.64 -17.96 1.58
N VAL A 54 -5.58 -17.00 1.56
CA VAL A 54 -6.92 -17.22 1.00
C VAL A 54 -6.84 -17.53 -0.51
N MET A 55 -6.01 -16.82 -1.26
CA MET A 55 -5.85 -17.04 -2.69
C MET A 55 -5.28 -18.44 -2.99
N GLU A 56 -4.21 -18.83 -2.29
CA GLU A 56 -3.53 -20.12 -2.48
C GLU A 56 -4.37 -21.31 -1.96
N GLU A 57 -4.89 -21.21 -0.73
CA GLU A 57 -5.52 -22.35 -0.04
C GLU A 57 -7.02 -22.50 -0.33
N ASP A 58 -7.77 -21.38 -0.39
CA ASP A 58 -9.24 -21.42 -0.51
C ASP A 58 -9.73 -21.22 -1.94
N LEU A 59 -9.00 -20.43 -2.74
CA LEU A 59 -9.43 -20.02 -4.08
C LEU A 59 -8.67 -20.74 -5.22
N GLY A 60 -7.63 -21.49 -4.91
CA GLY A 60 -6.90 -22.34 -5.86
C GLY A 60 -6.01 -21.58 -6.85
N TYR A 61 -5.51 -20.39 -6.46
CA TYR A 61 -4.46 -19.69 -7.20
C TYR A 61 -3.12 -20.43 -7.12
N GLY A 62 -2.19 -20.02 -7.98
CA GLY A 62 -0.82 -20.53 -8.02
C GLY A 62 0.03 -19.89 -6.92
N GLU A 63 1.29 -19.63 -7.20
CA GLU A 63 2.15 -18.91 -6.25
C GLU A 63 1.71 -17.45 -6.13
N VAL A 64 1.45 -16.99 -4.91
CA VAL A 64 1.25 -15.57 -4.62
C VAL A 64 2.55 -15.01 -4.04
N ARG A 65 3.25 -14.19 -4.82
CA ARG A 65 4.49 -13.53 -4.41
C ARG A 65 4.17 -12.18 -3.79
N LEU A 66 4.79 -11.89 -2.65
CA LEU A 66 4.69 -10.59 -2.00
C LEU A 66 5.97 -9.80 -2.32
N GLN A 67 5.82 -8.61 -2.87
CA GLN A 67 6.93 -7.74 -3.24
C GLN A 67 6.88 -6.46 -2.42
N GLU A 68 7.86 -6.30 -1.55
CA GLU A 68 8.04 -5.12 -0.70
C GLU A 68 8.67 -3.97 -1.49
N LEU A 69 8.04 -2.80 -1.46
CA LEU A 69 8.40 -1.61 -2.21
C LEU A 69 7.98 -0.34 -1.45
N GLU A 70 8.65 0.77 -1.71
CA GLU A 70 8.18 2.09 -1.24
C GLU A 70 6.80 2.45 -1.87
N LEU A 71 6.04 3.32 -1.20
CA LEU A 71 4.66 3.66 -1.58
C LEU A 71 4.50 4.13 -3.04
N GLY A 72 5.37 5.02 -3.53
CA GLY A 72 5.30 5.48 -4.92
C GLY A 72 5.50 4.33 -5.92
N PRO A 73 6.63 3.59 -5.83
CA PRO A 73 6.88 2.41 -6.64
C PRO A 73 5.79 1.33 -6.56
N VAL A 74 5.19 1.07 -5.40
CA VAL A 74 4.14 0.04 -5.28
C VAL A 74 2.87 0.44 -6.03
N ILE A 75 2.45 1.71 -5.93
CA ILE A 75 1.30 2.25 -6.68
C ILE A 75 1.57 2.19 -8.18
N GLN A 76 2.76 2.61 -8.61
CA GLN A 76 3.13 2.59 -10.02
C GLN A 76 3.28 1.17 -10.58
N GLY A 77 3.74 0.22 -9.77
CA GLY A 77 3.83 -1.19 -10.16
C GLY A 77 2.46 -1.80 -10.45
N VAL A 78 1.41 -1.39 -9.74
CA VAL A 78 0.03 -1.81 -10.05
C VAL A 78 -0.45 -1.15 -11.35
N ALA A 79 -0.20 0.15 -11.51
CA ALA A 79 -0.60 0.89 -12.71
C ALA A 79 0.08 0.38 -13.99
N SER A 80 1.36 -0.03 -13.91
CA SER A 80 2.08 -0.61 -15.05
C SER A 80 1.71 -2.06 -15.34
N GLY A 81 1.03 -2.74 -14.40
CA GLY A 81 0.74 -4.17 -14.46
C GLY A 81 1.91 -5.08 -14.05
N ASP A 82 2.98 -4.52 -13.47
CA ASP A 82 4.09 -5.32 -12.90
C ASP A 82 3.66 -6.02 -11.59
N LEU A 83 2.71 -5.42 -10.87
CA LEU A 83 2.02 -5.98 -9.71
C LEU A 83 0.53 -6.17 -10.04
N ASP A 84 -0.08 -7.25 -9.55
CA ASP A 84 -1.50 -7.51 -9.74
C ASP A 84 -2.38 -6.65 -8.82
N ALA A 85 -1.93 -6.34 -7.59
CA ALA A 85 -2.65 -5.49 -6.65
C ALA A 85 -1.76 -4.96 -5.52
N TYR A 86 -2.21 -3.85 -4.91
CA TYR A 86 -1.74 -3.31 -3.63
C TYR A 86 -2.97 -2.96 -2.79
N GLN A 87 -2.93 -3.27 -1.50
CA GLN A 87 -4.14 -3.32 -0.67
C GLN A 87 -4.20 -2.22 0.40
N ASP A 88 -3.15 -1.42 0.58
CA ASP A 88 -3.04 -0.51 1.70
C ASP A 88 -3.04 0.98 1.27
N ILE A 89 -4.18 1.38 0.71
CA ILE A 89 -4.44 2.76 0.26
C ILE A 89 -5.29 3.51 1.28
N TRP A 90 -4.66 4.45 1.99
CA TRP A 90 -5.29 5.30 2.99
C TRP A 90 -5.97 6.53 2.38
N LEU A 91 -7.26 6.43 2.10
CA LEU A 91 -8.05 7.58 1.63
C LEU A 91 -8.59 8.43 2.81
N PRO A 92 -8.68 9.77 2.65
CA PRO A 92 -8.40 10.56 1.44
C PRO A 92 -6.92 10.99 1.32
N ASN A 93 -6.02 10.50 2.17
CA ASN A 93 -4.64 10.97 2.17
C ASN A 93 -3.93 10.64 0.86
N HIS A 94 -4.00 9.38 0.41
CA HIS A 94 -3.39 8.93 -0.84
C HIS A 94 -4.15 9.38 -2.12
N GLN A 95 -5.10 10.31 -2.03
CA GLN A 95 -5.93 10.70 -3.19
C GLN A 95 -5.07 11.23 -4.34
N ALA A 96 -4.08 12.08 -4.07
CA ALA A 96 -3.23 12.64 -5.11
C ALA A 96 -2.44 11.56 -5.86
N GLN A 97 -1.90 10.57 -5.13
CA GLN A 97 -1.19 9.44 -5.71
C GLN A 97 -2.11 8.54 -6.55
N ILE A 98 -3.37 8.37 -6.13
CA ILE A 98 -4.37 7.62 -6.90
C ILE A 98 -4.82 8.38 -8.15
N ASP A 99 -5.03 9.69 -8.06
CA ASP A 99 -5.42 10.55 -9.19
C ASP A 99 -4.39 10.47 -10.33
N GLU A 100 -3.10 10.32 -10.00
CA GLU A 100 -2.02 10.15 -11.00
C GLU A 100 -2.14 8.87 -11.82
N VAL A 101 -2.77 7.82 -11.28
CA VAL A 101 -2.87 6.49 -11.91
C VAL A 101 -4.31 6.05 -12.17
N GLU A 102 -5.29 6.94 -11.99
CA GLU A 102 -6.73 6.61 -11.96
C GLU A 102 -7.25 5.90 -13.23
N ASN A 103 -6.58 6.12 -14.37
CA ASN A 103 -6.97 5.54 -15.66
C ASN A 103 -6.39 4.13 -15.88
N ASP A 104 -5.41 3.73 -15.08
CA ASP A 104 -4.64 2.50 -15.23
C ASP A 104 -4.92 1.49 -14.11
N VAL A 105 -5.58 1.93 -13.02
CA VAL A 105 -5.93 1.07 -11.89
C VAL A 105 -7.46 0.99 -11.69
N ILE A 106 -7.89 -0.06 -10.99
CA ILE A 106 -9.27 -0.17 -10.50
C ILE A 106 -9.20 -0.13 -8.97
N MET A 107 -9.83 0.89 -8.37
CA MET A 107 -10.02 0.94 -6.93
C MET A 107 -11.16 -0.01 -6.52
N LEU A 108 -10.84 -0.99 -5.69
CA LEU A 108 -11.81 -1.87 -5.06
C LEU A 108 -12.41 -1.23 -3.80
N ASP A 109 -13.49 -1.81 -3.30
CA ASP A 109 -14.11 -1.40 -2.04
C ASP A 109 -13.11 -1.55 -0.86
N PRO A 110 -13.17 -0.67 0.15
CA PRO A 110 -12.25 -0.72 1.28
C PRO A 110 -12.44 -2.01 2.09
N TRP A 111 -11.32 -2.62 2.47
CA TRP A 111 -11.32 -3.77 3.38
C TRP A 111 -11.44 -3.35 4.85
N TYR A 112 -11.14 -2.09 5.17
CA TYR A 112 -11.34 -1.46 6.47
C TYR A 112 -12.31 -0.29 6.35
N ASP A 113 -13.50 -0.44 6.94
CA ASP A 113 -14.52 0.62 7.04
C ASP A 113 -14.59 1.11 8.49
N GLY A 114 -13.72 2.08 8.81
CA GLY A 114 -13.58 2.62 10.14
C GLY A 114 -12.81 3.95 10.12
N THR A 115 -12.77 4.62 11.28
CA THR A 115 -11.95 5.82 11.41
C THR A 115 -10.49 5.42 11.53
N THR A 116 -9.67 5.92 10.61
CA THR A 116 -8.22 5.92 10.74
C THR A 116 -7.76 7.27 11.28
N GLU A 117 -6.69 7.26 12.06
CA GLU A 117 -6.06 8.46 12.59
C GLU A 117 -4.57 8.32 12.48
N PHE A 118 -3.88 9.41 12.16
CA PHE A 118 -2.43 9.48 12.13
C PHE A 118 -2.00 10.88 12.48
N GLY A 119 -0.85 11.02 13.14
CA GLY A 119 -0.40 12.31 13.65
C GLY A 119 0.84 12.19 14.53
N ILE A 120 1.10 13.27 15.27
CA ILE A 120 2.15 13.29 16.29
C ILE A 120 1.55 12.77 17.60
N ALA A 121 2.17 11.75 18.17
CA ALA A 121 1.83 11.18 19.46
C ALA A 121 2.94 11.42 20.48
N VAL A 122 2.55 11.37 21.75
CA VAL A 122 3.44 11.41 22.92
C VAL A 122 3.05 10.29 23.89
N PRO A 123 3.97 9.81 24.74
CA PRO A 123 3.66 8.83 25.78
C PRO A 123 2.59 9.30 26.76
N THR A 124 1.83 8.34 27.29
CA THR A 124 0.73 8.61 28.25
C THR A 124 1.20 9.24 29.57
N TYR A 125 2.48 9.12 29.92
CA TYR A 125 3.05 9.76 31.11
C TYR A 125 3.30 11.26 30.93
N MET A 126 3.26 11.79 29.71
CA MET A 126 3.35 13.23 29.42
C MET A 126 2.00 13.93 29.57
N THR A 127 1.47 14.00 30.78
CA THR A 127 0.08 14.46 31.05
C THR A 127 -0.18 15.93 30.71
N ASN A 128 0.87 16.74 30.52
CA ASN A 128 0.76 18.16 30.22
C ASN A 128 0.70 18.49 28.72
N VAL A 129 0.85 17.49 27.84
CA VAL A 129 0.80 17.66 26.39
C VAL A 129 -0.52 17.09 25.87
N ASN A 130 -1.45 17.98 25.49
CA ASN A 130 -2.80 17.59 25.03
C ASN A 130 -3.18 18.22 23.68
N ALA A 131 -2.32 19.09 23.15
CA ALA A 131 -2.44 19.68 21.83
C ALA A 131 -1.06 19.83 21.18
N ILE A 132 -1.02 19.91 19.85
CA ILE A 132 0.22 20.07 19.08
C ILE A 132 1.10 21.23 19.60
N PRO A 133 0.58 22.43 19.92
CA PRO A 133 1.39 23.53 20.44
C PRO A 133 2.01 23.27 21.83
N ASP A 134 1.50 22.31 22.60
CA ASP A 134 2.04 22.00 23.92
C ASP A 134 3.43 21.37 23.82
N LEU A 135 3.82 20.83 22.64
CA LEU A 135 5.18 20.33 22.40
C LEU A 135 6.25 21.39 22.66
N ASN A 136 5.98 22.67 22.37
CA ASN A 136 6.89 23.78 22.67
C ASN A 136 7.09 24.04 24.17
N GLN A 137 6.31 23.40 25.04
CA GLN A 137 6.45 23.49 26.50
C GLN A 137 7.28 22.33 27.08
N THR A 138 7.79 21.43 26.22
CA THR A 138 8.59 20.26 26.59
C THR A 138 10.07 20.50 26.31
N SER A 139 10.93 19.58 26.75
CA SER A 139 12.36 19.56 26.35
C SER A 139 12.62 18.73 25.09
N ILE A 140 11.57 18.36 24.36
CA ILE A 140 11.70 17.57 23.14
C ILE A 140 12.21 18.47 22.02
N ASP A 141 13.31 18.08 21.39
CA ASP A 141 13.89 18.77 20.24
C ASP A 141 13.50 18.14 18.90
N GLN A 142 12.99 16.90 18.92
CA GLN A 142 12.79 16.09 17.72
C GLN A 142 11.43 15.39 17.70
N ILE A 143 10.80 15.37 16.53
CA ILE A 143 9.68 14.48 16.22
C ILE A 143 10.24 13.28 15.45
N LEU A 144 10.16 12.09 16.04
CA LEU A 144 10.64 10.84 15.44
C LEU A 144 9.73 10.45 14.27
N GLY A 145 10.27 10.56 13.06
CA GLY A 145 9.57 10.32 11.80
C GLY A 145 9.73 8.91 11.25
N ILE A 146 9.02 8.65 10.17
CA ILE A 146 9.02 7.38 9.43
C ILE A 146 9.61 7.54 8.02
N GLU A 147 9.36 6.58 7.14
CA GLU A 147 9.91 6.49 5.79
C GLU A 147 9.66 7.75 4.94
N PRO A 148 10.57 8.08 3.99
CA PRO A 148 10.27 9.02 2.92
C PRO A 148 9.04 8.60 2.11
N GLY A 149 8.29 9.57 1.60
CA GLY A 149 7.14 9.32 0.74
C GLY A 149 5.85 8.92 1.49
N ALA A 150 5.92 8.62 2.79
CA ALA A 150 4.74 8.63 3.64
C ALA A 150 4.20 10.07 3.72
N ILE A 151 2.89 10.25 3.55
CA ILE A 151 2.28 11.59 3.53
C ILE A 151 2.59 12.40 4.79
N ILE A 152 2.63 11.73 5.95
CA ILE A 152 2.93 12.41 7.21
C ILE A 152 4.39 12.88 7.30
N SER A 153 5.32 12.17 6.65
CA SER A 153 6.72 12.57 6.55
C SER A 153 6.92 13.86 5.77
N GLU A 154 6.01 14.18 4.85
CA GLU A 154 6.00 15.44 4.10
C GLU A 154 5.20 16.52 4.84
N ARG A 155 3.99 16.18 5.31
CA ARG A 155 3.07 17.16 5.91
C ARG A 155 3.56 17.75 7.22
N ILE A 156 4.26 16.99 8.07
CA ILE A 156 4.76 17.51 9.35
C ILE A 156 5.73 18.67 9.13
N PRO A 157 6.86 18.50 8.43
CA PRO A 157 7.81 19.58 8.21
C PRO A 157 7.26 20.71 7.32
N GLU A 158 6.46 20.40 6.29
CA GLU A 158 6.02 21.42 5.34
C GLU A 158 4.82 22.24 5.83
N SER A 159 3.95 21.64 6.64
CA SER A 159 2.67 22.26 7.02
C SER A 159 2.48 22.35 8.53
N VAL A 160 2.68 21.27 9.28
CA VAL A 160 2.35 21.24 10.73
C VAL A 160 3.31 22.10 11.53
N ILE A 161 4.63 21.90 11.38
CA ILE A 161 5.66 22.67 12.08
C ILE A 161 5.49 24.18 11.82
N PRO A 162 5.37 24.67 10.57
CA PRO A 162 5.14 26.08 10.30
C PRO A 162 3.80 26.62 10.81
N THR A 163 2.72 25.84 10.69
CA THR A 163 1.37 26.28 11.10
C THR A 163 1.28 26.52 12.60
N TYR A 164 1.90 25.66 13.39
CA TYR A 164 1.86 25.74 14.85
C TYR A 164 3.08 26.44 15.45
N GLY A 165 4.09 26.79 14.63
CA GLY A 165 5.33 27.39 15.09
C GLY A 165 6.10 26.47 16.04
N LEU A 166 6.16 25.17 15.70
CA LEU A 166 6.86 24.18 16.53
C LEU A 166 8.37 24.43 16.52
N GLU A 167 9.01 24.22 17.67
CA GLU A 167 10.46 24.31 17.82
C GLU A 167 11.17 22.98 17.49
N GLN A 168 10.42 21.87 17.49
CA GLN A 168 10.93 20.54 17.18
C GLN A 168 11.31 20.40 15.71
N GLU A 169 12.41 19.69 15.44
CA GLU A 169 12.78 19.25 14.10
C GLU A 169 12.13 17.89 13.77
N TYR A 170 11.68 17.73 12.52
CA TYR A 170 11.25 16.41 12.03
C TYR A 170 12.47 15.57 11.65
N VAL A 171 12.64 14.40 12.28
CA VAL A 171 13.73 13.48 11.99
C VAL A 171 13.20 12.30 11.19
N GLN A 172 13.45 12.34 9.88
CA GLN A 172 13.05 11.27 8.97
C GLN A 172 13.83 9.96 9.27
N SER A 173 13.13 8.82 9.28
CA SER A 173 13.75 7.51 9.55
C SER A 173 13.01 6.37 8.82
N SER A 174 12.89 5.19 9.43
CA SER A 174 11.96 4.13 9.02
C SER A 174 11.11 3.73 10.23
N THR A 175 9.90 3.24 10.01
CA THR A 175 8.98 2.75 11.03
C THR A 175 9.67 1.78 12.01
N PRO A 176 10.41 0.74 11.57
CA PRO A 176 11.14 -0.13 12.50
C PRO A 176 12.19 0.61 13.36
N SER A 177 12.89 1.58 12.77
CA SER A 177 13.92 2.36 13.47
C SER A 177 13.31 3.36 14.46
N MET A 178 12.17 3.93 14.10
CA MET A 178 11.37 4.81 14.94
C MET A 178 10.81 4.03 16.12
N LEU A 179 10.20 2.85 15.90
CA LEU A 179 9.65 2.01 16.95
C LEU A 179 10.73 1.51 17.93
N SER A 180 11.94 1.19 17.44
CA SER A 180 13.07 0.81 18.30
C SER A 180 13.48 1.96 19.25
N GLN A 181 13.48 3.20 18.76
CA GLN A 181 13.74 4.38 19.60
C GLN A 181 12.61 4.66 20.58
N VAL A 182 11.36 4.51 20.14
CA VAL A 182 10.17 4.63 21.00
C VAL A 182 10.23 3.63 22.15
N GLU A 183 10.63 2.39 21.90
CA GLU A 183 10.80 1.36 22.94
C GLU A 183 11.88 1.78 23.94
N GLU A 184 13.07 2.17 23.48
CA GLU A 184 14.18 2.60 24.34
C GLU A 184 13.79 3.80 25.23
N LEU A 185 13.19 4.84 24.64
CA LEU A 185 12.78 6.04 25.35
C LEU A 185 11.64 5.77 26.34
N SER A 186 10.70 4.89 25.97
CA SER A 186 9.61 4.46 26.84
C SER A 186 10.11 3.68 28.04
N ASP A 187 11.04 2.74 27.85
CA ASP A 187 11.65 1.94 28.91
C ASP A 187 12.40 2.83 29.92
N ASN A 188 13.00 3.92 29.45
CA ASN A 188 13.69 4.89 30.28
C ASN A 188 12.77 5.99 30.86
N GLN A 189 11.47 5.99 30.53
CA GLN A 189 10.51 7.03 30.89
C GLN A 189 10.93 8.45 30.44
N GLU A 190 11.55 8.56 29.27
CA GLU A 190 11.99 9.83 28.68
C GLU A 190 10.84 10.50 27.91
N GLU A 191 10.83 11.83 27.84
CA GLU A 191 9.85 12.55 27.02
C GLU A 191 10.21 12.46 25.53
N PHE A 192 9.25 12.11 24.68
CA PHE A 192 9.45 12.05 23.24
C PHE A 192 8.16 12.29 22.46
N ALA A 193 8.31 12.70 21.20
CA ALA A 193 7.23 12.83 20.24
C ALA A 193 7.56 12.04 18.97
N PHE A 194 6.58 11.35 18.42
CA PHE A 194 6.79 10.47 17.28
C PHE A 194 5.56 10.44 16.37
N VAL A 195 5.77 10.02 15.13
CA VAL A 195 4.68 9.72 14.20
C VAL A 195 3.98 8.44 14.63
N ALA A 196 2.67 8.50 14.81
CA ALA A 196 1.84 7.35 15.13
C ALA A 196 0.57 7.34 14.29
N TRP A 197 0.01 6.15 14.10
CA TRP A 197 -1.29 5.95 13.46
C TRP A 197 -2.08 4.82 14.12
N ARG A 198 -3.36 4.78 13.79
CA ARG A 198 -4.30 3.71 14.14
C ARG A 198 -5.40 3.59 13.08
N PRO A 199 -6.02 2.41 12.89
CA PRO A 199 -5.59 1.12 13.43
C PRO A 199 -4.18 0.76 12.96
#